data_AF-A0A8B7TNI5-F1
#
_entry.id   AF-A0A8B7TNI5-F1
#
_cell.length_a   1.000
_cell.length_b   1.000
_cell.length_c   1.000
_cell.angle_alpha   90.00
_cell.angle_beta   90.00
_cell.angle_gamma   90.00
#
_symmetry.space_group_name_H-M   'P 1'
#
loop_
_entity.id
_entity.type
_entity.pdbx_description
1 polymer ?
#
loop_
_entity_poly.entity_id
_entity_poly.type
_entity_poly.pdbx_seq_one_letter_code
_entity_poly.pdbx_strand_id
1 'polypeptide(L)'
;MAQVLHQIDVAWFNESWLSRIKDDVGDNWRIKASNLKKVLQGIMSYYHEFLGQQISEELIPDLNQITECSDSVELGRLLQLILGCAVNCEKKQEHIKNIMTLEESVQHVVMTAIQELMSKEIVSSPTSDAVGELEQQLKRALEELQEALAEKEELKQRCQELDMQVWTKNPDWKRAFSYFN
;
A
#
# COMPACT_ATOMS: atom_id res chain seq x y z
N MET A 1 -7.22 -23.37 4.93
CA MET A 1 -6.42 -22.49 4.02
C MET A 1 -6.37 -23.04 2.61
N ALA A 2 -5.73 -24.18 2.35
CA ALA A 2 -5.62 -24.71 0.98
C ALA A 2 -7.00 -24.93 0.30
N GLN A 3 -7.97 -25.48 1.02
CA GLN A 3 -9.35 -25.64 0.54
C GLN A 3 -10.01 -24.29 0.19
N VAL A 4 -9.70 -23.22 0.95
CA VAL A 4 -10.24 -21.88 0.69
C VAL A 4 -9.65 -21.31 -0.59
N LEU A 5 -8.34 -21.46 -0.80
CA LEU A 5 -7.66 -21.06 -2.04
C LEU A 5 -8.25 -21.79 -3.26
N HIS A 6 -8.51 -23.10 -3.13
CA HIS A 6 -9.21 -23.86 -4.17
C HIS A 6 -10.60 -23.29 -4.49
N GLN A 7 -11.37 -22.87 -3.48
CA GLN A 7 -12.69 -22.26 -3.71
C GLN A 7 -12.62 -20.86 -4.32
N ILE A 8 -11.60 -20.07 -3.97
CA ILE A 8 -11.36 -18.73 -4.53
C ILE A 8 -11.11 -18.82 -6.03
N ASP A 9 -10.22 -19.72 -6.44
CA ASP A 9 -9.86 -19.89 -7.84
C ASP A 9 -9.48 -21.34 -8.14
N VAL A 10 -10.49 -22.10 -8.61
CA VAL A 10 -10.34 -23.53 -8.96
C VAL A 10 -9.42 -23.72 -10.16
N ALA A 11 -9.32 -22.73 -11.06
CA ALA A 11 -8.48 -22.83 -12.25
C ALA A 11 -7.00 -22.80 -11.86
N TRP A 12 -6.64 -21.91 -10.94
CA TRP A 12 -5.27 -21.82 -10.41
C TRP A 12 -4.97 -22.89 -9.36
N PHE A 13 -5.74 -22.89 -8.28
CA PHE A 13 -5.56 -23.78 -7.12
C PHE A 13 -6.30 -25.10 -7.33
N ASN A 14 -6.10 -25.76 -8.47
CA ASN A 14 -6.84 -26.96 -8.88
C ASN A 14 -6.60 -28.20 -7.99
N GLU A 15 -7.32 -29.29 -8.27
CA GLU A 15 -7.22 -30.55 -7.52
C GLU A 15 -5.80 -31.15 -7.50
N SER A 16 -5.01 -30.93 -8.55
CA SER A 16 -3.63 -31.41 -8.64
C SER A 16 -2.68 -30.63 -7.73
N TRP A 17 -2.97 -29.35 -7.47
CA TRP A 17 -2.28 -28.57 -6.44
C TRP A 17 -2.76 -28.97 -5.04
N LEU A 18 -4.08 -29.06 -4.83
CA LEU A 18 -4.68 -29.36 -3.53
C LEU A 18 -4.26 -30.74 -3.01
N SER A 19 -4.17 -31.76 -3.86
CA SER A 19 -3.72 -33.11 -3.51
C SER A 19 -2.27 -33.19 -2.99
N ARG A 20 -1.46 -32.15 -3.18
CA ARG A 20 -0.10 -32.05 -2.61
C ARG A 20 -0.11 -31.69 -1.13
N ILE A 21 -1.24 -31.19 -0.63
CA ILE A 21 -1.46 -30.86 0.77
C ILE A 21 -1.95 -32.12 1.47
N LYS A 22 -1.25 -32.51 2.54
CA LYS A 22 -1.63 -33.70 3.32
C LYS A 22 -2.71 -33.35 4.33
N ASP A 23 -3.83 -34.05 4.27
CA ASP A 23 -4.87 -34.02 5.29
C ASP A 23 -4.50 -34.91 6.49
N ASP A 24 -5.25 -34.76 7.59
CA ASP A 24 -5.15 -35.57 8.81
C ASP A 24 -3.72 -35.69 9.40
N VAL A 25 -3.06 -34.54 9.51
CA VAL A 25 -1.67 -34.45 9.97
C VAL A 25 -1.48 -34.55 11.50
N GLY A 26 -2.58 -34.64 12.27
CA GLY A 26 -2.56 -34.68 13.73
C GLY A 26 -1.66 -33.60 14.33
N ASP A 27 -0.74 -33.99 15.21
CA ASP A 27 0.25 -33.10 15.84
C ASP A 27 1.62 -33.11 15.14
N ASN A 28 1.70 -33.63 13.92
CA ASN A 28 2.95 -33.63 13.18
C ASN A 28 3.28 -32.24 12.61
N TRP A 29 3.95 -31.43 13.43
CA TRP A 29 4.35 -30.06 13.09
C TRP A 29 5.18 -29.97 11.81
N ARG A 30 5.99 -31.00 11.48
CA ARG A 30 6.80 -31.00 10.24
C ARG A 30 5.92 -31.06 9.00
N ILE A 31 4.83 -31.85 9.04
CA ILE A 31 3.90 -31.90 7.91
C ILE A 31 3.06 -30.62 7.86
N LYS A 32 2.64 -30.07 9.01
CA LYS A 32 1.99 -28.74 9.07
C LYS A 32 2.87 -27.67 8.41
N ALA A 33 4.15 -27.60 8.76
CA ALA A 33 5.12 -26.66 8.17
C ALA A 33 5.30 -26.89 6.66
N SER A 34 5.39 -28.15 6.22
CA SER A 34 5.46 -28.48 4.78
C SER A 34 4.20 -28.04 4.02
N ASN A 35 3.02 -28.22 4.61
CA ASN A 35 1.76 -27.79 4.01
C ASN A 35 1.67 -26.27 3.92
N LEU A 36 2.02 -25.54 4.98
CA LEU A 36 2.05 -24.07 4.97
C LEU A 36 3.03 -23.53 3.93
N LYS A 37 4.20 -24.16 3.77
CA LYS A 37 5.16 -23.78 2.71
C LYS A 37 4.54 -23.87 1.32
N LYS A 38 3.80 -24.95 1.03
CA LYS A 38 3.11 -25.12 -0.26
C LYS A 38 1.98 -24.11 -0.45
N VAL A 39 1.24 -23.80 0.61
CA VAL A 39 0.19 -22.76 0.60
C VAL A 39 0.80 -21.40 0.29
N LEU A 40 1.82 -20.99 1.03
CA LEU A 40 2.49 -19.71 0.80
C LEU A 40 3.10 -19.63 -0.59
N GLN A 41 3.79 -20.67 -1.06
CA GLN A 41 4.31 -20.72 -2.43
C GLN A 41 3.22 -20.57 -3.49
N GLY A 42 2.08 -21.25 -3.31
CA GLY A 42 0.95 -21.13 -4.23
C GLY A 42 0.38 -19.72 -4.29
N ILE A 43 0.29 -19.04 -3.14
CA ILE A 43 -0.14 -17.64 -3.03
C ILE A 43 0.88 -16.73 -3.72
N MET A 44 2.17 -16.86 -3.42
CA MET A 44 3.23 -16.03 -4.03
C MET A 44 3.23 -16.16 -5.56
N SER A 45 3.10 -17.38 -6.09
CA SER A 45 2.97 -17.61 -7.53
C SER A 45 1.69 -17.00 -8.11
N TYR A 46 0.55 -17.08 -7.41
CA TYR A 46 -0.70 -16.45 -7.86
C TYR A 46 -0.55 -14.93 -8.00
N TYR A 47 0.03 -14.30 -6.97
CA TYR A 47 0.30 -12.87 -7.00
C TYR A 47 1.23 -12.48 -8.14
N HIS A 48 2.32 -13.20 -8.32
CA HIS A 48 3.30 -12.87 -9.33
C HIS A 48 2.82 -13.15 -10.76
N GLU A 49 2.30 -14.35 -11.01
CA GLU A 49 2.03 -14.86 -12.36
C GLU A 49 0.62 -14.50 -12.85
N PHE A 50 -0.38 -14.47 -11.95
CA PHE A 50 -1.77 -14.17 -12.33
C PHE A 50 -2.12 -12.70 -12.09
N LEU A 51 -1.77 -12.13 -10.94
CA LEU A 51 -2.07 -10.73 -10.61
C LEU A 51 -1.02 -9.74 -11.15
N GLY A 52 0.19 -10.22 -11.50
CA GLY A 52 1.29 -9.37 -11.95
C GLY A 52 1.84 -8.46 -10.84
N GLN A 53 1.70 -8.86 -9.58
CA GLN A 53 2.05 -8.08 -8.40
C GLN A 53 3.15 -8.76 -7.59
N GLN A 54 4.00 -7.97 -6.95
CA GLN A 54 5.01 -8.47 -6.02
C GLN A 54 4.57 -8.19 -4.57
N ILE A 55 4.58 -9.23 -3.74
CA ILE A 55 4.32 -9.09 -2.31
C ILE A 55 5.59 -8.56 -1.63
N SER A 56 5.46 -7.47 -0.87
CA SER A 56 6.53 -6.92 -0.05
C SER A 56 6.99 -7.92 1.02
N GLU A 57 8.30 -7.97 1.30
CA GLU A 57 8.87 -8.90 2.29
C GLU A 57 8.23 -8.76 3.68
N GLU A 58 7.76 -7.57 4.05
CA GLU A 58 7.09 -7.31 5.33
C GLU A 58 5.74 -8.03 5.49
N LEU A 59 5.09 -8.39 4.37
CA LEU A 59 3.82 -9.10 4.35
C LEU A 59 4.01 -10.62 4.32
N ILE A 60 5.23 -11.11 4.07
CA ILE A 60 5.53 -12.53 3.99
C ILE A 60 5.57 -13.11 5.41
N PRO A 61 4.68 -14.07 5.76
CA PRO A 61 4.62 -14.61 7.11
C PRO A 61 5.78 -15.55 7.43
N ASP A 62 6.29 -15.51 8.66
CA ASP A 62 7.24 -16.52 9.16
C ASP A 62 6.51 -17.82 9.53
N LEU A 63 6.56 -18.78 8.62
CA LEU A 63 5.90 -20.07 8.78
C LEU A 63 6.42 -20.89 9.97
N ASN A 64 7.66 -20.67 10.41
CA ASN A 64 8.20 -21.38 11.57
C ASN A 64 7.52 -20.89 12.85
N GLN A 65 7.28 -19.59 12.99
CA GLN A 65 6.55 -19.01 14.13
C GLN A 65 5.10 -19.53 14.19
N ILE A 66 4.45 -19.72 13.04
CA ILE A 66 3.12 -20.33 12.97
C ILE A 66 3.16 -21.78 13.48
N THR A 67 4.16 -22.57 13.08
CA THR A 67 4.19 -24.00 13.38
C THR A 67 4.79 -24.37 14.73
N GLU A 68 5.75 -23.60 15.22
CA GLU A 68 6.50 -23.89 16.46
C GLU A 68 5.97 -23.09 17.64
N CYS A 69 5.59 -21.83 17.41
CA CYS A 69 5.14 -20.92 18.47
C CYS A 69 3.62 -20.69 18.46
N SER A 70 2.90 -21.20 17.45
CA SER A 70 1.47 -20.94 17.25
C SER A 70 1.16 -19.44 17.21
N ASP A 71 2.05 -18.65 16.59
CA ASP A 71 1.95 -17.21 16.52
C ASP A 71 0.72 -16.77 15.70
N SER A 72 -0.21 -16.05 16.34
CA SER A 72 -1.45 -15.59 15.72
C SER A 72 -1.25 -14.41 14.76
N VAL A 73 -0.18 -13.63 14.93
CA VAL A 73 0.14 -12.49 14.07
C VAL A 73 0.63 -12.98 12.71
N GLU A 74 1.58 -13.92 12.70
CA GLU A 74 2.06 -14.54 11.46
C GLU A 74 0.96 -15.35 10.75
N LEU A 75 0.09 -16.00 11.53
CA LEU A 75 -1.10 -16.65 10.99
C LEU A 75 -2.06 -15.63 10.35
N GLY A 76 -2.24 -14.48 10.99
CA GLY A 76 -3.03 -13.35 10.49
C GLY A 76 -2.51 -12.83 9.16
N ARG A 77 -1.18 -12.65 9.02
CA ARG A 77 -0.54 -12.26 7.74
C ARG A 77 -0.81 -13.27 6.63
N LEU A 78 -0.71 -14.56 6.93
CA LEU A 78 -1.01 -15.60 5.93
C LEU A 78 -2.49 -15.56 5.49
N LEU A 79 -3.42 -15.35 6.44
CA LEU A 79 -4.84 -15.19 6.14
C LEU A 79 -5.13 -13.91 5.33
N GLN A 80 -4.41 -12.83 5.63
CA GLN A 80 -4.50 -11.57 4.90
C GLN A 80 -4.11 -11.77 3.44
N LEU A 81 -3.02 -12.50 3.13
CA LEU A 81 -2.67 -12.81 1.74
C LEU A 81 -3.76 -13.64 1.03
N ILE A 82 -4.42 -14.58 1.72
CA ILE A 82 -5.55 -15.35 1.14
C ILE A 82 -6.75 -14.43 0.84
N LEU A 83 -7.05 -13.50 1.75
CA LEU A 83 -8.07 -12.47 1.53
C LEU A 83 -7.71 -11.60 0.32
N GLY A 84 -6.44 -11.24 0.16
CA GLY A 84 -5.93 -10.53 -1.01
C GLY A 84 -6.15 -11.30 -2.32
N CYS A 85 -5.94 -12.62 -2.34
CA CYS A 85 -6.34 -13.45 -3.48
C CYS A 85 -7.85 -13.37 -3.75
N ALA A 86 -8.70 -13.46 -2.71
CA ALA A 86 -10.16 -13.45 -2.86
C ALA A 86 -10.71 -12.13 -3.43
N VAL A 87 -10.12 -10.98 -3.08
CA VAL A 87 -10.59 -9.67 -3.55
C VAL A 87 -9.99 -9.24 -4.89
N ASN A 88 -8.98 -9.97 -5.38
CA ASN A 88 -8.33 -9.73 -6.67
C ASN A 88 -8.61 -10.81 -7.73
N CYS A 89 -9.22 -11.94 -7.38
CA CYS A 89 -9.55 -13.00 -8.33
C CYS A 89 -10.69 -12.59 -9.31
N GLU A 90 -10.94 -13.43 -10.32
CA GLU A 90 -12.03 -13.20 -11.29
C GLU A 90 -13.40 -13.07 -10.62
N LYS A 91 -13.65 -13.86 -9.57
CA LYS A 91 -14.91 -13.88 -8.80
C LYS A 91 -14.93 -12.88 -7.64
N LYS A 92 -14.01 -11.90 -7.62
CA LYS A 92 -13.91 -10.91 -6.52
C LYS A 92 -15.23 -10.26 -6.12
N GLN A 93 -16.12 -10.01 -7.06
CA GLN A 93 -17.43 -9.39 -6.79
C GLN A 93 -18.32 -10.25 -5.88
N GLU A 94 -18.22 -11.58 -5.97
CA GLU A 94 -18.95 -12.50 -5.09
C GLU A 94 -18.35 -12.47 -3.67
N HIS A 95 -17.02 -12.53 -3.57
CA HIS A 95 -16.32 -12.47 -2.28
C HIS A 95 -16.54 -11.12 -1.57
N ILE A 96 -16.51 -10.00 -2.30
CA ILE A 96 -16.79 -8.66 -1.75
C ILE A 96 -18.23 -8.59 -1.23
N LYS A 97 -19.21 -9.13 -1.96
CA LYS A 97 -20.60 -9.20 -1.47
C LYS A 97 -20.71 -10.02 -0.19
N ASN A 98 -20.00 -11.15 -0.09
CA ASN A 98 -19.97 -11.95 1.13
C ASN A 98 -19.33 -11.20 2.31
N ILE A 99 -18.31 -10.36 2.06
CA ILE A 99 -17.74 -9.49 3.10
C ILE A 99 -18.80 -8.50 3.59
N MET A 100 -19.58 -7.91 2.68
CA MET A 100 -20.64 -6.93 3.02
C MET A 100 -21.81 -7.52 3.80
N THR A 101 -21.95 -8.85 3.91
CA THR A 101 -22.97 -9.49 4.76
C THR A 101 -22.47 -9.81 6.17
N LEU A 102 -21.18 -9.62 6.45
CA LEU A 102 -20.59 -9.81 7.78
C LEU A 102 -21.01 -8.67 8.72
N GLU A 103 -20.75 -8.85 10.02
CA GLU A 103 -20.93 -7.79 11.01
C GLU A 103 -20.02 -6.59 10.74
N GLU A 104 -20.47 -5.37 11.00
CA GLU A 104 -19.74 -4.12 10.75
C GLU A 104 -18.33 -4.12 11.38
N SER A 105 -18.22 -4.65 12.61
CA SER A 105 -16.94 -4.81 13.30
C SER A 105 -15.95 -5.66 12.51
N VAL A 106 -16.43 -6.75 11.90
CA VAL A 106 -15.63 -7.67 11.08
C VAL A 106 -15.31 -7.04 9.72
N GLN A 107 -16.29 -6.36 9.10
CA GLN A 107 -16.07 -5.63 7.85
C GLN A 107 -14.94 -4.62 7.97
N HIS A 108 -14.89 -3.88 9.09
CA HIS A 108 -13.85 -2.90 9.33
C HIS A 108 -12.46 -3.54 9.42
N VAL A 109 -12.32 -4.65 10.15
CA VAL A 109 -11.06 -5.41 10.23
C VAL A 109 -10.61 -5.90 8.85
N VAL A 110 -11.54 -6.45 8.06
CA VAL A 110 -11.27 -6.91 6.69
C VAL A 110 -10.86 -5.75 5.79
N MET A 111 -11.52 -4.60 5.90
CA MET A 111 -11.20 -3.40 5.15
C MET A 111 -9.79 -2.88 5.47
N THR A 112 -9.42 -2.80 6.74
CA THR A 112 -8.07 -2.42 7.17
C THR A 112 -7.02 -3.38 6.62
N ALA A 113 -7.29 -4.69 6.67
CA ALA A 113 -6.37 -5.69 6.13
C ALA A 113 -6.17 -5.55 4.61
N ILE A 114 -7.24 -5.28 3.85
CA ILE A 114 -7.16 -5.03 2.41
C ILE A 114 -6.41 -3.72 2.11
N GLN A 115 -6.66 -2.66 2.88
CA GLN A 115 -5.96 -1.38 2.70
C GLN A 115 -4.46 -1.51 2.96
N GLU A 116 -4.07 -2.27 3.99
CA GLU A 116 -2.66 -2.53 4.26
C GLU A 116 -2.01 -3.32 3.12
N LEU A 117 -2.69 -4.34 2.59
CA LEU A 117 -2.22 -5.07 1.41
C LEU A 117 -2.02 -4.14 0.22
N MET A 118 -3.04 -3.38 -0.16
CA MET A 118 -2.95 -2.50 -1.33
C MET A 118 -1.91 -1.39 -1.16
N SER A 119 -1.66 -0.91 0.06
CA SER A 119 -0.65 0.12 0.30
C SER A 119 0.78 -0.42 0.19
N LYS A 120 0.99 -1.71 0.51
CA LYS A 120 2.30 -2.38 0.53
C LYS A 120 2.55 -3.25 -0.72
N GLU A 121 1.50 -3.59 -1.47
CA GLU A 121 1.53 -4.27 -2.79
C GLU A 121 1.87 -3.31 -3.94
N ILE A 122 1.93 -1.99 -3.70
CA ILE A 122 2.46 -1.00 -4.66
C ILE A 122 4.00 -1.07 -4.65
N VAL A 123 4.51 -2.25 -4.97
CA VAL A 123 5.72 -2.39 -5.78
C VAL A 123 5.25 -3.05 -7.07
N SER A 124 4.30 -2.41 -7.77
CA SER A 124 4.26 -2.57 -9.22
C SER A 124 5.67 -2.22 -9.66
N SER A 125 6.44 -3.20 -10.16
CA SER A 125 7.74 -2.91 -10.75
C SER A 125 7.50 -1.75 -11.71
N PRO A 126 7.98 -0.53 -11.42
CA PRO A 126 7.90 0.49 -12.42
C PRO A 126 8.81 -0.06 -13.49
N THR A 127 8.28 -0.25 -14.70
CA THR A 127 9.14 -0.48 -15.85
C THR A 127 10.26 0.56 -15.78
N SER A 128 11.49 0.21 -16.14
CA SER A 128 12.63 1.14 -16.05
C SER A 128 12.31 2.53 -16.65
N ASP A 129 11.37 2.58 -17.59
CA ASP A 129 10.82 3.78 -18.20
C ASP A 129 9.94 4.63 -17.23
N ALA A 130 9.10 4.01 -16.39
CA ALA A 130 8.25 4.70 -15.42
C ALA A 130 9.04 5.33 -14.26
N VAL A 131 10.15 4.69 -13.83
CA VAL A 131 11.07 5.30 -12.85
C VAL A 131 11.74 6.53 -13.46
N GLY A 132 12.24 6.41 -14.68
CA GLY A 132 12.89 7.53 -15.38
C GLY A 132 11.93 8.69 -15.63
N GLU A 133 10.67 8.41 -15.97
CA GLU A 133 9.65 9.45 -16.15
C GLU A 133 9.31 10.15 -14.83
N LEU A 134 9.22 9.41 -13.73
CA LEU A 134 8.98 9.99 -12.41
C LEU A 134 10.16 10.86 -11.93
N GLU A 135 11.40 10.42 -12.15
CA GLU A 135 12.60 11.22 -11.86
C GLU A 135 12.63 12.51 -12.70
N GLN A 136 12.22 12.44 -13.96
CA GLN A 136 12.16 13.61 -14.83
C GLN A 136 11.04 14.58 -14.44
N GLN A 137 9.88 14.08 -13.99
CA GLN A 137 8.81 14.90 -13.43
C GLN A 137 9.25 15.57 -12.12
N LEU A 138 9.92 14.83 -11.23
CA LEU A 138 10.44 15.37 -9.97
C LEU A 138 11.46 16.49 -10.22
N LYS A 139 12.35 16.30 -11.20
CA LYS A 139 13.34 17.32 -11.56
C LYS A 139 12.67 18.60 -12.11
N ARG A 140 11.67 18.46 -12.99
CA ARG A 140 10.88 19.60 -13.50
C ARG A 140 10.17 20.36 -12.39
N ALA A 141 9.52 19.64 -11.47
CA ALA A 141 8.82 20.26 -10.33
C ALA A 141 9.77 21.03 -9.39
N LEU A 142 11.00 20.53 -9.19
CA LEU A 142 12.03 21.23 -8.42
C LEU A 142 12.52 22.51 -9.10
N GLU A 143 12.69 22.47 -10.43
CA GLU A 143 13.07 23.63 -11.23
C GLU A 143 11.96 24.71 -11.19
N GLU A 144 10.70 24.33 -11.39
CA GLU A 144 9.54 25.23 -11.28
C GLU A 144 9.42 25.85 -9.88
N LEU A 145 9.68 25.07 -8.82
CA LEU A 145 9.67 25.56 -7.45
C LEU A 145 10.78 26.59 -7.20
N GLN A 146 11.98 26.37 -7.75
CA GLN A 146 13.08 27.33 -7.65
C GLN A 146 12.76 28.64 -8.38
N GLU A 147 12.17 28.57 -9.57
CA GLU A 147 11.77 29.74 -10.34
C GLU A 147 10.69 30.55 -9.60
N ALA A 148 9.66 29.88 -9.08
CA ALA A 148 8.61 30.52 -8.28
C ALA A 148 9.16 31.17 -6.99
N LEU A 149 10.16 30.56 -6.36
CA LEU A 149 10.84 31.15 -5.20
C LEU A 149 11.65 32.39 -5.57
N ALA A 150 12.30 32.40 -6.74
CA ALA A 150 13.04 33.55 -7.24
C ALA A 150 12.09 34.72 -7.55
N GLU A 151 10.99 34.46 -8.27
CA GLU A 151 9.95 35.47 -8.56
C GLU A 151 9.34 36.04 -7.28
N LYS A 152 9.07 35.18 -6.28
CA LYS A 152 8.57 35.62 -4.97
C LYS A 152 9.52 36.60 -4.29
N GLU A 153 10.83 36.34 -4.33
CA GLU A 153 11.80 37.26 -3.71
C GLU A 153 11.94 38.57 -4.48
N GLU A 154 11.88 38.55 -5.81
CA GLU A 154 11.86 39.76 -6.63
C GLU A 154 10.63 40.63 -6.33
N LEU A 155 9.44 40.02 -6.29
CA LEU A 155 8.20 40.71 -5.94
C LEU A 155 8.27 41.30 -4.52
N LYS A 156 8.83 40.55 -3.57
CA LYS A 156 9.01 41.02 -2.20
C LYS A 156 9.97 42.22 -2.12
N GLN A 157 11.08 42.21 -2.85
CA GLN A 157 11.99 43.36 -2.95
C GLN A 157 11.27 44.57 -3.55
N ARG A 158 10.47 44.36 -4.59
CA ARG A 158 9.71 45.44 -5.24
C ARG A 158 8.64 46.04 -4.34
N CYS A 159 7.96 45.21 -3.54
CA CYS A 159 7.05 45.69 -2.50
C CYS A 159 7.78 46.55 -1.46
N GLN A 160 8.94 46.10 -0.96
CA GLN A 160 9.74 46.87 0.01
C GLN A 160 10.20 48.22 -0.55
N GLU A 161 10.61 48.27 -1.82
CA GLU A 161 11.00 49.51 -2.49
C GLU A 161 9.81 50.46 -2.66
N LEU A 162 8.64 49.93 -3.06
CA LEU A 162 7.41 50.72 -3.17
C LEU A 162 6.97 51.26 -1.81
N ASP A 163 7.03 50.45 -0.75
CA ASP A 163 6.75 50.88 0.61
C ASP A 163 7.68 52.03 1.03
N MET A 164 8.98 51.93 0.75
CA MET A 164 9.94 53.00 1.03
C MET A 164 9.64 54.27 0.21
N GLN A 165 9.25 54.15 -1.06
CA GLN A 165 8.86 55.30 -1.88
C GLN A 165 7.60 55.98 -1.39
N VAL A 166 6.59 55.22 -0.97
CA VAL A 166 5.39 55.77 -0.33
C VAL A 166 5.78 56.49 0.97
N TRP A 167 6.66 55.89 1.77
CA TRP A 167 7.12 56.44 3.04
C TRP A 167 7.93 57.73 2.90
N THR A 168 8.65 57.90 1.78
CA THR A 168 9.48 59.07 1.50
C THR A 168 8.72 60.19 0.78
N LYS A 169 7.83 59.86 -0.17
CA LYS A 169 7.05 60.83 -0.95
C LYS A 169 5.80 61.34 -0.25
N ASN A 170 5.34 60.67 0.82
CA ASN A 170 4.12 61.04 1.54
C ASN A 170 4.41 61.42 3.01
N PRO A 171 5.08 62.56 3.27
CA PRO A 171 5.46 62.98 4.63
C PRO A 171 4.25 63.27 5.55
N ASP A 172 3.05 63.45 5.00
CA ASP A 172 1.82 63.63 5.79
C ASP A 172 1.43 62.39 6.60
N TRP A 173 1.85 61.19 6.16
CA TRP A 173 1.60 59.94 6.87
C TRP A 173 2.47 59.80 8.12
N LYS A 174 3.68 60.41 8.12
CA LYS A 174 4.54 60.52 9.32
C LYS A 174 3.90 61.40 10.39
N ARG A 175 3.23 62.50 9.98
CA ARG A 175 2.45 63.34 10.91
C ARG A 175 1.23 62.60 11.45
N ALA A 176 0.46 61.93 10.59
CA ALA A 176 -0.74 61.19 11.00
C ALA A 176 -0.44 60.06 12.00
N PHE A 177 0.66 59.31 11.81
CA PHE A 177 1.07 58.25 12.75
C PHE A 177 1.71 58.77 14.05
N SER A 178 2.33 59.96 14.05
CA SER A 178 2.83 60.58 15.28
C SER A 178 1.74 61.09 16.23
N TYR A 179 0.48 61.15 15.79
CA TYR A 179 -0.66 61.49 16.64
C TYR A 179 -1.32 60.26 17.29
N PHE A 180 -0.92 59.04 16.92
CA PHE A 180 -1.49 57.78 17.40
C PHE A 180 -0.56 56.97 18.35
N ASN A 181 0.66 57.47 18.61
CA ASN A 181 1.60 56.97 19.62
C ASN A 181 1.83 58.08 20.65
#